data_AF-B7KJ66-F1
#
_entry.id   AF-B7KJ66-F1
#
_cell.length_a   1.000
_cell.length_b   1.000
_cell.length_c   1.000
_cell.angle_alpha   90.00
_cell.angle_beta   90.00
_cell.angle_gamma   90.00
#
_symmetry.space_group_name_H-M   'P 1'
#
loop_
_entity.id
_entity.type
_entity.pdbx_description
1 polymer ?
#
loop_
_entity_poly.entity_id
_entity_poly.type
_entity_poly.pdbx_seq_one_letter_code
_entity_poly.pdbx_strand_id
1 'polypeptide(L)'
;MSNTPIKRVMTVGGTHGNELTGVYLVKKFQKYPHIIQRSTFETLTLLANPKAIEVGRRYLETDLNRCFKPQDLQNKNLFKYEQLRAKEIAQYIQDKQIDFIIDLHRTTANMGLTERVKIEISI
;
A
#
# COMPACT_ATOMS: atom_id res chain seq x y z
N MET A 1 -21.05 -21.14 4.73
CA MET A 1 -19.87 -20.38 4.29
C MET A 1 -18.87 -20.40 5.42
N SER A 2 -17.70 -21.02 5.26
CA SER A 2 -16.66 -20.98 6.30
C SER A 2 -16.02 -19.60 6.29
N ASN A 3 -16.18 -18.84 7.37
CA ASN A 3 -15.60 -17.51 7.51
C ASN A 3 -14.11 -17.68 7.85
N THR A 4 -13.24 -17.65 6.84
CA THR A 4 -11.79 -17.74 7.07
C THR A 4 -11.34 -16.49 7.85
N PRO A 5 -10.75 -16.64 9.04
CA PRO A 5 -10.33 -15.49 9.83
C PRO A 5 -9.16 -14.78 9.14
N ILE A 6 -9.23 -13.45 9.06
CA ILE A 6 -8.12 -12.58 8.65
C ILE A 6 -7.00 -12.73 9.68
N LYS A 7 -5.79 -13.06 9.24
CA LYS A 7 -4.61 -13.26 10.09
C LYS A 7 -3.60 -12.13 9.97
N ARG A 8 -3.48 -11.52 8.79
CA ARG A 8 -2.50 -10.46 8.50
C ARG A 8 -3.12 -9.30 7.73
N VAL A 9 -3.02 -8.12 8.31
CA VAL A 9 -3.46 -6.86 7.71
C VAL A 9 -2.26 -5.95 7.48
N MET A 10 -2.14 -5.38 6.29
CA MET A 10 -1.10 -4.41 5.99
C MET A 10 -1.67 -3.01 5.80
N THR A 11 -1.15 -2.05 6.56
CA THR A 11 -1.43 -0.62 6.39
C THR A 11 -0.36 0.00 5.49
N VAL A 12 -0.79 0.56 4.36
CA VAL A 12 0.06 1.16 3.34
C VAL A 12 -0.13 2.67 3.36
N GLY A 13 0.96 3.41 3.20
CA GLY A 13 0.95 4.85 3.08
C GLY A 13 2.01 5.32 2.10
N GLY A 14 1.81 6.51 1.53
CA GLY A 14 2.74 7.09 0.57
C GLY A 14 2.81 6.33 -0.75
N THR A 15 1.70 5.74 -1.19
CA THR A 15 1.54 5.26 -2.57
C THR A 15 1.73 6.42 -3.55
N HIS A 16 1.22 7.60 -3.19
CA HIS A 16 1.63 8.87 -3.76
C HIS A 16 2.50 9.64 -2.77
N GLY A 17 3.70 10.03 -3.18
CA GLY A 17 4.69 10.61 -2.27
C GLY A 17 4.34 11.97 -1.68
N ASN A 18 3.44 12.72 -2.33
CA ASN A 18 2.95 14.02 -1.85
C ASN A 18 1.74 13.92 -0.90
N GLU A 19 1.21 12.73 -0.64
CA GLU A 19 0.09 12.50 0.27
C GLU A 19 0.58 12.20 1.69
N LEU A 20 1.06 13.25 2.37
CA LEU A 20 1.85 13.13 3.60
C LEU A 20 1.14 12.46 4.79
N THR A 21 -0.19 12.51 4.89
CA THR A 21 -0.92 11.92 6.03
C THR A 21 -0.66 10.42 6.16
N GLY A 22 -0.76 9.67 5.07
CA GLY A 22 -0.46 8.23 5.08
C GLY A 22 0.99 7.95 5.45
N VAL A 23 1.93 8.76 4.93
CA VAL A 23 3.36 8.66 5.24
C VAL A 23 3.62 8.85 6.74
N TYR A 24 3.05 9.90 7.34
CA TYR A 24 3.24 10.18 8.77
C TYR A 24 2.59 9.11 9.65
N LEU A 25 1.39 8.63 9.30
CA LEU A 25 0.73 7.56 10.06
C LEU A 25 1.53 6.27 10.04
N VAL A 26 2.01 5.84 8.86
CA VAL A 26 2.85 4.64 8.75
C VAL A 26 4.13 4.80 9.58
N LYS A 27 4.83 5.94 9.47
CA LYS A 27 6.03 6.20 10.30
C LYS A 27 5.71 6.19 11.80
N LYS A 28 4.56 6.72 12.21
CA LYS A 28 4.10 6.69 13.60
C LYS A 28 3.85 5.25 14.07
N PHE A 29 3.18 4.43 13.26
CA PHE A 29 2.90 3.03 13.59
C PHE A 29 4.17 2.18 13.64
N GLN A 30 5.14 2.43 12.75
CA GLN A 30 6.46 1.79 12.81
C GLN A 30 7.20 2.14 14.11
N LYS A 31 7.10 3.39 14.58
CA LYS A 31 7.68 3.83 15.86
C LYS A 31 6.91 3.31 17.08
N TYR A 32 5.60 3.17 16.95
CA TYR A 32 4.69 2.82 18.04
C TYR A 32 3.71 1.71 17.61
N PRO A 33 4.19 0.46 17.44
CA PRO A 33 3.38 -0.63 16.87
C PRO A 33 2.16 -1.00 17.72
N HIS A 34 2.23 -0.77 19.03
CA HIS A 34 1.12 -1.03 19.98
C HIS A 34 -0.18 -0.30 19.62
N ILE A 35 -0.13 0.81 18.86
CA ILE A 35 -1.32 1.56 18.43
C ILE A 35 -2.21 0.73 17.48
N ILE A 36 -1.57 -0.06 16.62
CA ILE A 36 -2.25 -0.86 15.60
C ILE A 36 -2.31 -2.35 15.93
N GLN A 37 -1.62 -2.80 16.99
CA GLN A 37 -1.66 -4.18 17.43
C GLN A 37 -3.09 -4.63 17.78
N ARG A 38 -3.47 -5.83 17.32
CA ARG A 38 -4.74 -6.47 17.63
C ARG A 38 -4.51 -7.88 18.14
N SER A 39 -5.42 -8.38 18.95
CA SER A 39 -5.34 -9.74 19.52
C SER A 39 -5.67 -10.83 18.51
N THR A 40 -6.42 -10.48 17.45
CA THR A 40 -6.97 -11.45 16.49
C THR A 40 -6.20 -11.54 15.19
N PHE A 41 -5.37 -10.55 14.85
CA PHE A 41 -4.55 -10.53 13.64
C PHE A 41 -3.27 -9.72 13.83
N GLU A 42 -2.26 -10.05 13.04
CA GLU A 42 -1.01 -9.30 12.93
C GLU A 42 -1.18 -8.08 12.01
N THR A 43 -0.63 -6.95 12.43
CA THR A 43 -0.59 -5.73 11.62
C THR A 43 0.80 -5.44 11.11
N LEU A 44 0.92 -5.28 9.80
CA LEU A 44 2.13 -4.86 9.11
C LEU A 44 1.95 -3.45 8.55
N THR A 45 3.07 -2.78 8.27
CA THR A 45 3.05 -1.43 7.71
C THR A 45 4.02 -1.31 6.53
N LEU A 46 3.68 -0.50 5.53
CA LEU A 46 4.49 -0.30 4.33
C LEU A 46 4.48 1.16 3.86
N LEU A 47 5.66 1.71 3.59
CA LEU A 47 5.81 2.90 2.76
C LEU A 47 5.93 2.47 1.30
N ALA A 48 4.90 2.75 0.50
CA ALA A 48 4.79 2.19 -0.85
C ALA A 48 5.77 2.81 -1.84
N ASN A 49 5.92 4.13 -1.87
CA ASN A 49 6.78 4.82 -2.82
C ASN A 49 7.88 5.68 -2.14
N PRO A 50 8.95 5.08 -1.57
CA PRO A 50 9.99 5.81 -0.83
C PRO A 50 10.62 6.94 -1.63
N LYS A 51 10.93 6.73 -2.92
CA LYS A 51 11.59 7.77 -3.71
C LYS A 51 10.65 8.93 -4.05
N ALA A 52 9.37 8.67 -4.34
CA ALA A 52 8.40 9.76 -4.54
C ALA A 52 8.15 10.54 -3.24
N ILE A 53 8.15 9.86 -2.09
CA ILE A 53 8.05 10.50 -0.77
C ILE A 53 9.24 11.43 -0.53
N GLU A 54 10.46 10.97 -0.82
CA GLU A 54 11.68 11.74 -0.63
C GLU A 54 11.66 13.05 -1.43
N VAL A 55 11.22 13.01 -2.69
CA VAL A 55 11.12 14.20 -3.54
C VAL A 55 9.81 14.98 -3.37
N GLY A 56 8.90 14.54 -2.50
CA GLY A 56 7.61 15.19 -2.24
C GLY A 56 6.68 15.25 -3.47
N ARG A 57 6.76 14.27 -4.39
CA ARG A 57 5.95 14.23 -5.62
C ARG A 57 4.96 13.08 -5.59
N ARG A 58 3.92 13.16 -6.43
CA ARG A 58 2.94 12.08 -6.57
C ARG A 58 3.61 10.76 -7.00
N TYR A 59 4.47 10.82 -8.01
CA TYR A 59 5.29 9.73 -8.53
C TYR A 59 6.51 10.31 -9.27
N LEU A 60 7.46 9.46 -9.66
CA LEU A 60 8.65 9.82 -10.46
C LEU A 60 8.42 9.60 -11.95
N GLU A 61 8.00 8.40 -12.38
CA GLU A 61 7.88 8.05 -13.80
C GLU A 61 6.47 7.65 -14.23
N THR A 62 5.72 6.97 -13.35
CA THR A 62 4.32 6.61 -13.60
C THR A 62 3.55 6.45 -12.29
N ASP A 63 2.23 6.56 -12.34
CA ASP A 63 1.39 6.40 -11.15
C ASP A 63 1.47 4.96 -10.60
N LEU A 64 1.98 4.81 -9.37
CA LEU A 64 2.14 3.52 -8.71
C LEU A 64 0.80 2.78 -8.56
N ASN A 65 -0.30 3.50 -8.28
CA ASN A 65 -1.64 2.94 -8.13
C ASN A 65 -2.27 2.50 -9.48
N ARG A 66 -1.48 2.51 -10.56
CA ARG A 66 -1.84 1.97 -11.88
C ARG A 66 -0.95 0.80 -12.31
N CYS A 67 0.06 0.43 -11.52
CA CYS A 67 1.07 -0.57 -11.88
C CYS A 67 0.78 -1.99 -11.36
N PHE A 68 -0.34 -2.22 -10.69
CA PHE A 68 -0.68 -3.51 -10.05
C PHE A 68 -1.56 -4.43 -10.90
N LYS A 69 -1.70 -4.17 -12.21
CA LYS A 69 -2.44 -5.10 -13.08
C LYS A 69 -1.67 -6.42 -13.18
N PRO A 70 -2.33 -7.59 -13.10
CA PRO A 70 -1.65 -8.88 -13.16
C PRO A 70 -0.71 -9.04 -14.37
N GLN A 71 -1.12 -8.53 -15.54
CA GLN A 71 -0.30 -8.58 -16.75
C GLN A 71 0.97 -7.72 -16.62
N ASP A 72 0.87 -6.56 -15.97
CA ASP A 72 2.00 -5.64 -15.78
C ASP A 72 3.02 -6.19 -14.78
N LEU A 73 2.54 -6.88 -13.73
CA LEU A 73 3.39 -7.52 -12.74
C LEU A 73 4.26 -8.64 -13.36
N GLN A 74 3.70 -9.38 -14.33
CA GLN A 74 4.43 -10.45 -15.03
C GLN A 74 5.25 -9.94 -16.23
N ASN A 75 5.00 -8.72 -16.70
CA ASN A 75 5.65 -8.18 -17.90
C ASN A 75 7.09 -7.72 -17.61
N LYS A 76 8.07 -8.48 -18.10
CA LYS A 76 9.51 -8.18 -17.94
C LYS A 76 9.97 -6.91 -18.66
N ASN A 77 9.20 -6.40 -19.62
CA ASN A 77 9.53 -5.18 -20.38
C ASN A 77 9.11 -3.89 -19.67
N LEU A 78 8.48 -3.98 -18.49
CA LEU A 78 8.13 -2.83 -17.66
C LEU A 78 9.23 -2.57 -16.63
N PHE A 79 10.01 -1.51 -16.86
CA PHE A 79 11.23 -1.17 -16.11
C PHE A 79 11.22 0.23 -15.49
N LYS A 80 10.11 0.98 -15.59
CA LYS A 80 9.98 2.24 -14.84
C LYS A 80 10.02 1.95 -13.34
N TYR A 81 10.51 2.90 -12.57
CA TYR A 81 10.68 2.78 -11.13
C TYR A 81 9.40 2.33 -10.42
N GLU A 82 8.24 2.96 -10.67
CA GLU A 82 6.99 2.51 -10.03
C GLU A 82 6.51 1.14 -10.51
N GLN A 83 6.86 0.71 -11.73
CA GLN A 83 6.51 -0.63 -12.22
C GLN A 83 7.36 -1.71 -11.54
N LEU A 84 8.66 -1.45 -11.38
CA LEU A 84 9.55 -2.31 -10.60
C LEU A 84 9.12 -2.35 -9.13
N ARG A 85 8.77 -1.19 -8.57
CA ARG A 85 8.29 -1.09 -7.19
C ARG A 85 6.98 -1.85 -6.98
N ALA A 86 6.05 -1.82 -7.93
CA ALA A 86 4.82 -2.60 -7.86
C ALA A 86 5.10 -4.11 -7.83
N LYS A 87 6.07 -4.60 -8.62
CA LYS A 87 6.50 -6.01 -8.59
C LYS A 87 7.10 -6.40 -7.24
N GLU A 88 7.98 -5.56 -6.69
CA GLU A 88 8.55 -5.78 -5.34
C GLU A 88 7.45 -5.85 -4.26
N ILE A 89 6.49 -4.93 -4.32
CA ILE A 89 5.37 -4.90 -3.37
C ILE A 89 4.49 -6.14 -3.53
N ALA A 90 4.14 -6.53 -4.77
CA ALA A 90 3.34 -7.72 -5.03
C ALA A 90 4.00 -8.98 -4.48
N GLN A 91 5.31 -9.16 -4.73
CA GLN A 91 6.08 -10.28 -4.18
C GLN A 91 6.08 -10.24 -2.64
N TYR A 92 6.30 -9.06 -2.04
CA TYR A 92 6.28 -8.91 -0.59
C TYR A 92 4.93 -9.26 0.03
N ILE A 93 3.81 -8.87 -0.62
CA ILE A 93 2.46 -9.22 -0.15
C ILE A 93 2.26 -10.74 -0.18
N GLN A 94 2.69 -11.41 -1.26
CA GLN A 94 2.61 -12.87 -1.38
C GLN A 94 3.48 -13.58 -0.33
N ASP A 95 4.74 -13.18 -0.18
CA ASP A 95 5.69 -13.76 0.77
C ASP A 95 5.21 -13.63 2.22
N LYS A 96 4.56 -12.50 2.54
CA LYS A 96 3.99 -12.25 3.86
C LYS A 96 2.60 -12.84 4.05
N GLN A 97 1.99 -13.43 3.01
CA GLN A 97 0.63 -13.99 3.06
C GLN A 97 -0.36 -13.00 3.68
N ILE A 98 -0.38 -11.78 3.14
CA ILE A 98 -1.27 -10.73 3.64
C ILE A 98 -2.70 -11.02 3.15
N ASP A 99 -3.66 -11.00 4.08
CA ASP A 99 -5.07 -11.25 3.77
C ASP A 99 -5.80 -9.96 3.37
N PHE A 100 -5.38 -8.81 3.92
CA PHE A 100 -6.07 -7.54 3.72
C PHE A 100 -5.10 -6.35 3.69
N ILE A 101 -5.36 -5.39 2.80
CA ILE A 101 -4.55 -4.18 2.63
C ILE A 101 -5.43 -2.95 2.83
N ILE A 102 -4.95 -2.02 3.66
CA ILE A 102 -5.54 -0.70 3.88
C ILE A 102 -4.57 0.32 3.31
N ASP A 103 -4.89 0.95 2.17
CA ASP A 103 -4.06 1.97 1.55
C ASP A 103 -4.60 3.38 1.84
N LEU A 104 -3.78 4.21 2.49
CA LEU A 104 -4.16 5.52 2.98
C LEU A 104 -3.86 6.61 1.92
N HIS A 105 -4.92 7.21 1.37
CA HIS A 105 -4.83 8.28 0.38
C HIS A 105 -5.43 9.60 0.90
N ARG A 106 -5.01 10.70 0.29
CA ARG A 106 -5.66 12.01 0.39
C ARG A 106 -6.08 12.52 -0.98
N THR A 107 -7.12 13.34 -1.00
CA THR A 107 -7.56 14.09 -2.16
C THR A 107 -7.60 15.57 -1.81
N THR A 108 -7.37 16.44 -2.80
CA THR A 108 -7.56 17.90 -2.67
C THR A 108 -9.01 18.31 -2.88
N ALA A 109 -9.86 17.41 -3.37
CA ALA A 109 -11.29 17.64 -3.47
C ALA A 109 -11.93 17.68 -2.07
N ASN A 110 -12.95 18.52 -1.90
CA ASN A 110 -13.69 18.64 -0.63
C ASN A 110 -14.62 17.43 -0.41
N MET A 111 -14.04 16.27 -0.10
CA MET A 111 -14.75 15.00 0.04
C MET A 111 -14.99 14.58 1.51
N GLY A 112 -14.38 15.27 2.48
CA GLY A 112 -14.41 14.85 3.88
C GLY A 112 -13.71 13.50 4.10
N LEU A 113 -14.10 12.75 5.13
CA LEU A 113 -13.66 11.37 5.33
C LEU A 113 -14.35 10.49 4.28
N THR A 114 -13.56 9.87 3.40
CA THR A 114 -14.07 8.97 2.36
C THR A 114 -13.30 7.67 2.38
N GLU A 115 -14.01 6.56 2.49
CA GLU A 115 -13.44 5.22 2.30
C GLU A 115 -13.61 4.83 0.83
N ARG A 116 -12.50 4.53 0.15
CA ARG A 116 -12.52 3.92 -1.17
C ARG A 116 -12.18 2.44 -1.03
N VAL A 117 -13.21 1.60 -1.02
CA VAL A 117 -13.05 0.16 -0.98
C VAL A 117 -12.73 -0.34 -2.39
N LYS A 118 -11.50 -0.81 -2.59
CA LYS A 118 -11.11 -1.58 -3.77
C LYS A 118 -10.83 -3.01 -3.31
N ILE A 119 -11.82 -3.89 -3.45
CA ILE A 119 -11.65 -5.33 -3.20
C ILE A 119 -11.03 -5.91 -4.48
N GLU A 120 -9.70 -6.00 -4.52
CA GLU A 120 -9.01 -6.87 -5.46
C GLU A 120 -8.57 -8.11 -4.68
N ILE A 121 -9.42 -9.14 -4.71
CA ILE A 121 -9.01 -10.48 -4.32
C ILE A 121 -8.17 -11.02 -5.48
N SER A 122 -7.05 -11.64 -5.14
CA SER A 122 -6.11 -12.41 -5.98
C SER A 122 -4.85 -11.64 -6.38
N ILE A 123 -3.77 -11.97 -5.69
CA ILE A 123 -2.40 -11.93 -6.25
C ILE A 123 -2.00 -13.37 -6.54
#